data_AF-A0A966X356-F1
#
_entry.id   AF-A0A966X356-F1
#
_cell.length_a   1.000
_cell.length_b   1.000
_cell.length_c   1.000
_cell.angle_alpha   90.00
_cell.angle_beta   90.00
_cell.angle_gamma   90.00
#
_symmetry.space_group_name_H-M   'P 1'
#
loop_
_entity.id
_entity.type
_entity.pdbx_description
1 polymer ?
#
loop_
_entity_poly.entity_id
_entity_poly.type
_entity_poly.pdbx_seq_one_letter_code
_entity_poly.pdbx_strand_id
1 'polypeptide(L)'
;TDHVYIHTITPVSPSRSIFQCHMLIPEAPETPKAEQHWQANYDVVRRVFDEDFKIGESIQAGLSSGANTFFTIGQIENGIQLAKKAIADALKGELTV
;
A
#
# COMPACT_ATOMS: atom_id res chain seq x y z
N THR A 1 -7.88 -17.86 3.26
CA THR A 1 -8.22 -17.08 2.06
C THR A 1 -8.03 -18.00 0.87
N ASP A 2 -8.84 -17.85 -0.16
CA ASP A 2 -8.83 -18.67 -1.39
C ASP A 2 -7.94 -18.08 -2.50
N HIS A 3 -7.39 -16.89 -2.26
CA HIS A 3 -6.43 -16.18 -3.10
C HIS A 3 -5.46 -15.37 -2.24
N VAL A 4 -4.40 -14.85 -2.84
CA VAL A 4 -3.44 -13.95 -2.21
C VAL A 4 -3.17 -12.72 -3.08
N TYR A 5 -2.86 -11.59 -2.44
CA TYR A 5 -2.39 -10.39 -3.12
C TYR A 5 -0.92 -10.16 -2.83
N ILE A 6 -0.16 -9.83 -3.87
CA ILE A 6 1.22 -9.37 -3.76
C ILE A 6 1.25 -7.90 -4.17
N HIS A 7 1.65 -7.05 -3.24
CA HIS A 7 1.85 -5.63 -3.46
C HIS A 7 3.33 -5.30 -3.52
N THR A 8 3.73 -4.54 -4.53
CA THR A 8 5.10 -4.02 -4.65
C THR A 8 5.04 -2.52 -4.84
N ILE A 9 5.83 -1.80 -4.03
CA ILE A 9 5.92 -0.34 -4.08
C ILE A 9 7.35 0.01 -4.48
N THR A 10 7.51 0.62 -5.64
CA THR A 10 8.82 1.03 -6.16
C THR A 10 8.91 2.55 -6.16
N PRO A 11 9.91 3.15 -5.47
CA PRO A 11 10.09 4.60 -5.49
C PRO A 11 10.55 5.07 -6.88
N VAL A 12 10.01 6.20 -7.34
CA VAL A 12 10.42 6.86 -8.60
C VAL A 12 11.03 8.23 -8.34
N SER A 13 10.48 8.96 -7.37
CA SER A 13 10.99 10.25 -6.90
C SER A 13 10.50 10.49 -5.45
N PRO A 14 10.97 11.53 -4.74
CA PRO A 14 10.54 11.78 -3.36
C PRO A 14 9.03 11.87 -3.15
N SER A 15 8.26 12.28 -4.17
CA SER A 15 6.80 12.43 -4.10
C SER A 15 6.04 11.48 -5.03
N ARG A 16 6.68 10.42 -5.53
CA ARG A 16 6.05 9.49 -6.49
C ARG A 16 6.61 8.07 -6.38
N SER A 17 5.70 7.11 -6.34
CA SER A 17 5.99 5.68 -6.36
C SER A 17 5.09 4.97 -7.38
N ILE A 18 5.51 3.79 -7.83
CA ILE A 18 4.66 2.87 -8.59
C ILE A 18 4.16 1.80 -7.62
N PHE A 19 2.84 1.62 -7.56
CA PHE A 19 2.21 0.53 -6.83
C PHE A 19 1.76 -0.54 -7.82
N GLN A 20 2.24 -1.77 -7.64
CA GLN A 20 1.84 -2.93 -8.44
C GLN A 20 1.09 -3.91 -7.55
N CYS A 21 -0.07 -4.39 -8.02
CA CYS A 21 -0.89 -5.38 -7.33
C CYS A 21 -1.13 -6.58 -8.22
N HIS A 22 -0.75 -7.77 -7.73
CA HIS A 22 -1.01 -9.04 -8.37
C HIS A 22 -1.95 -9.86 -7.50
N MET A 23 -3.08 -10.28 -8.06
CA MET A 23 -3.96 -11.28 -7.45
C MET A 23 -3.57 -12.66 -7.97
N LEU A 24 -3.19 -13.56 -7.06
CA LEU A 24 -2.87 -14.95 -7.40
C LEU A 24 -4.00 -15.86 -6.91
N ILE A 25 -4.53 -16.65 -7.84
CA ILE A 25 -5.54 -17.68 -7.62
C ILE A 25 -4.88 -19.07 -7.79
N PRO A 26 -5.39 -20.12 -7.13
CA PRO A 26 -4.72 -21.42 -7.08
C PRO A 26 -4.63 -22.11 -8.45
N GLU A 27 -5.64 -21.92 -9.30
CA GLU A 27 -5.72 -22.52 -10.64
C GLU A 27 -6.50 -21.60 -11.60
N ALA A 28 -6.30 -21.80 -12.90
CA ALA A 28 -7.00 -21.03 -13.91
C ALA A 28 -8.51 -21.34 -13.87
N PRO A 29 -9.40 -20.34 -13.99
CA PRO A 29 -10.84 -20.60 -13.98
C PRO A 29 -11.26 -21.40 -15.21
N GLU A 30 -11.89 -22.55 -14.98
CA GLU A 30 -12.35 -23.43 -16.07
C GLU A 30 -13.77 -23.12 -16.55
N THR A 31 -14.51 -22.27 -15.84
CA THR A 31 -15.90 -21.93 -16.16
C THR A 31 -16.14 -20.43 -16.17
N PRO A 32 -17.11 -19.93 -16.96
CA PRO A 32 -17.47 -18.51 -16.95
C PRO A 32 -17.90 -18.00 -15.58
N LYS A 33 -18.51 -18.87 -14.76
CA LYS A 33 -18.90 -18.52 -13.38
C LYS A 33 -17.68 -18.31 -12.48
N ALA A 34 -16.67 -19.17 -12.60
CA ALA A 34 -15.42 -19.02 -11.86
C ALA A 34 -14.65 -17.76 -12.29
N GLU A 35 -14.61 -17.47 -13.59
CA GLU A 35 -13.99 -16.25 -14.12
C GLU A 35 -14.68 -14.98 -13.59
N GLN A 36 -16.01 -14.93 -13.64
CA GLN A 36 -16.79 -13.83 -13.07
C GLN A 36 -16.58 -13.66 -11.56
N HIS A 37 -16.49 -14.77 -10.83
CA HIS A 37 -16.22 -14.74 -9.39
C HIS A 37 -14.87 -14.08 -9.09
N TRP A 38 -13.81 -14.48 -9.79
CA TRP A 38 -12.47 -13.90 -9.59
C TRP A 38 -12.38 -12.45 -10.07
N GLN A 39 -13.03 -12.11 -11.18
CA GLN A 39 -13.10 -10.73 -11.64
C GLN A 39 -13.79 -9.83 -10.61
N ALA A 40 -14.90 -10.28 -10.02
CA ALA A 40 -15.59 -9.53 -8.98
C ALA A 40 -14.70 -9.29 -7.75
N ASN A 41 -13.93 -10.30 -7.32
CA ASN A 41 -12.97 -10.17 -6.22
C ASN A 41 -11.86 -9.15 -6.56
N TYR A 42 -11.32 -9.21 -7.78
CA TYR A 42 -10.33 -8.25 -8.25
C TYR A 42 -10.87 -6.81 -8.28
N ASP A 43 -12.10 -6.62 -8.76
CA ASP A 43 -12.73 -5.30 -8.87
C ASP A 43 -12.98 -4.64 -7.50
N VAL A 44 -13.24 -5.44 -6.46
CA VAL A 44 -13.36 -4.95 -5.08
C VAL A 44 -12.03 -4.34 -4.64
N VAL A 45 -10.93 -5.08 -4.81
CA VAL A 45 -9.61 -4.60 -4.39
C VAL A 45 -9.16 -3.38 -5.18
N ARG A 46 -9.45 -3.35 -6.48
CA ARG A 46 -9.18 -2.15 -7.30
C ARG A 46 -9.87 -0.91 -6.74
N ARG A 47 -11.13 -1.02 -6.32
CA ARG A 47 -11.88 0.12 -5.76
C ARG A 47 -11.31 0.60 -4.43
N VAL A 48 -10.89 -0.32 -3.56
CA VAL A 48 -10.32 0.03 -2.25
C VAL A 48 -9.00 0.78 -2.44
N PHE A 49 -8.13 0.35 -3.35
CA PHE A 49 -6.87 1.06 -3.59
C PHE A 49 -7.05 2.44 -4.23
N ASP A 50 -8.09 2.63 -5.05
CA ASP A 50 -8.42 3.96 -5.58
C ASP A 50 -8.75 4.98 -4.45
N GLU A 51 -9.26 4.52 -3.31
CA GLU A 51 -9.47 5.35 -2.12
C GLU A 51 -8.15 5.68 -1.42
N ASP A 52 -7.32 4.66 -1.17
CA ASP A 52 -6.01 4.82 -0.53
C ASP A 52 -5.09 5.77 -1.31
N PHE A 53 -5.09 5.70 -2.65
CA PHE A 53 -4.28 6.59 -3.48
C PHE A 53 -4.71 8.05 -3.35
N LYS A 54 -6.01 8.33 -3.35
CA LYS A 54 -6.51 9.71 -3.17
C LYS A 54 -6.13 10.27 -1.81
N ILE A 55 -6.21 9.45 -0.76
CA ILE A 55 -5.79 9.85 0.59
C ILE A 55 -4.28 10.12 0.61
N GLY A 56 -3.46 9.21 0.06
CA GLY A 56 -2.01 9.36 0.00
C GLY A 56 -1.56 10.59 -0.78
N GLU A 57 -2.17 10.87 -1.94
CA GLU A 57 -1.90 12.06 -2.75
C GLU A 57 -2.30 13.35 -2.02
N SER A 58 -3.43 13.35 -1.31
CA SER A 58 -3.86 14.48 -0.48
C SER A 58 -2.87 14.75 0.66
N ILE A 59 -2.40 13.70 1.34
CA ILE A 59 -1.35 13.80 2.37
C ILE A 59 -0.07 14.40 1.77
N GLN A 60 0.37 13.91 0.60
CA GLN A 60 1.57 14.41 -0.06
C GLN A 60 1.43 15.88 -0.48
N ALA A 61 0.25 16.30 -0.95
CA ALA A 61 -0.04 17.70 -1.26
C ALA A 61 0.02 18.58 0.00
N GLY A 62 -0.57 18.12 1.11
CA GLY A 62 -0.51 18.79 2.41
C GLY A 62 0.92 18.93 2.93
N LEU A 63 1.73 17.87 2.84
CA LEU A 63 3.16 17.91 3.19
C LEU A 63 3.94 18.93 2.35
N SER A 64 3.69 18.94 1.04
CA SER A 64 4.39 19.81 0.09
C SER A 64 4.04 21.29 0.29
N SER A 65 2.90 21.59 0.92
CA SER A 65 2.51 22.97 1.24
C SER A 65 3.34 23.61 2.35
N GLY A 66 4.02 22.80 3.18
CA GLY A 66 4.77 23.27 4.35
C GLY A 66 3.90 23.78 5.51
N ALA A 67 2.57 23.72 5.41
CA ALA A 67 1.66 24.19 6.46
C ALA A 67 1.74 23.35 7.75
N ASN A 68 2.04 22.05 7.62
CA ASN A 68 2.21 21.14 8.75
C ASN A 68 3.68 21.06 9.16
N THR A 69 4.01 21.62 10.34
CA THR A 69 5.37 21.59 10.91
C THR A 69 5.62 20.43 11.85
N PHE A 70 4.55 19.74 12.29
CA PHE A 70 4.62 18.54 13.13
C PHE A 70 3.50 17.56 12.79
N PHE A 71 3.72 16.28 13.11
CA PHE A 71 2.74 15.21 12.96
C PHE A 71 2.64 14.42 14.26
N THR A 72 1.41 14.16 14.70
CA THR A 72 1.13 13.28 15.83
C THR A 72 0.78 11.91 15.29
N ILE A 73 1.56 10.90 15.68
CA ILE A 73 1.19 9.49 15.46
C ILE A 73 0.49 9.02 16.73
N GLY A 74 -0.74 8.55 16.58
CA GLY A 74 -1.59 8.08 17.67
C GLY A 74 -1.01 6.87 18.39
N GLN A 75 -1.39 6.68 19.66
CA GLN A 75 -0.87 5.60 20.50
C GLN A 75 -1.18 4.19 19.97
N ILE A 76 -2.25 4.03 19.18
CA ILE A 76 -2.66 2.77 18.57
C ILE A 76 -2.21 2.61 17.10
N GLU A 77 -1.43 3.56 16.57
CA GLU A 77 -0.91 3.52 15.19
C GLU A 77 0.45 2.81 15.10
N ASN A 78 0.55 1.66 15.79
CA ASN A 78 1.81 0.92 15.95
C ASN A 78 2.46 0.56 14.61
N GLY A 79 1.68 0.28 13.56
CA GLY A 79 2.20 0.00 12.22
C GLY A 79 3.03 1.15 11.65
N ILE A 80 2.56 2.39 11.81
CA ILE A 80 3.28 3.59 11.35
C ILE A 80 4.51 3.84 12.24
N GLN A 81 4.36 3.67 13.55
CA GLN A 81 5.47 3.83 14.50
C GLN A 81 6.62 2.86 14.19
N LEU A 82 6.30 1.58 13.94
CA LEU A 82 7.27 0.54 13.59
C LEU A 82 7.92 0.80 12.23
N ALA A 83 7.13 1.18 11.21
CA ALA A 83 7.66 1.52 9.89
C ALA A 83 8.63 2.71 9.97
N LYS A 84 8.26 3.77 10.70
CA LYS A 84 9.14 4.93 10.94
C LYS A 84 10.44 4.51 11.62
N LYS A 85 10.37 3.65 12.64
CA LYS A 85 11.58 3.13 13.31
C LYS A 85 12.45 2.34 12.35
N ALA A 86 11.88 1.40 11.60
CA ALA A 86 12.62 0.56 10.65
C ALA A 86 13.34 1.39 9.57
N ILE A 87 12.69 2.42 9.04
CA ILE A 87 13.33 3.36 8.09
C ILE A 87 14.49 4.10 8.77
N ALA A 88 14.29 4.60 9.99
CA ALA A 88 15.34 5.30 10.72
C ALA A 88 16.55 4.41 11.04
N ASP A 89 16.31 3.16 11.45
CA ASP A 89 17.37 2.18 11.71
C ASP A 89 18.12 1.83 10.41
N ALA A 90 17.40 1.63 9.30
CA ALA A 90 18.00 1.36 7.98
C ALA A 90 18.89 2.51 7.51
N LEU A 91 18.46 3.77 7.69
CA LEU A 91 19.26 4.96 7.34
C LEU A 91 20.53 5.09 8.19
N LYS A 92 20.56 4.52 9.39
CA LYS A 92 21.75 4.45 10.26
C LYS A 92 22.64 3.24 9.99
N GLY A 93 22.19 2.28 9.17
CA GLY A 93 22.85 0.99 8.99
C GLY A 93 22.68 0.03 10.17
N GLU A 94 21.66 0.25 11.01
CA GLU A 94 21.35 -0.55 12.21
C GLU A 94 20.27 -1.59 11.96
N LEU A 95 19.80 -1.75 10.71
CA LEU A 95 18.75 -2.71 10.38
C LEU A 95 19.26 -4.14 10.57
N THR A 96 18.80 -4.79 11.64
CA THR A 96 19.03 -6.21 11.89
C THR A 96 17.98 -7.03 11.13
N VAL A 97 18.44 -7.90 10.23
CA VAL A 97 17.60 -8.89 9.53
C VAL A 97 17.48 -10.15 10.36
#